data_AF-R5GU78-F1
#
_entry.id   AF-R5GU78-F1
#
_cell.length_a   1.000
_cell.length_b   1.000
_cell.length_c   1.000
_cell.angle_alpha   90.00
_cell.angle_beta   90.00
_cell.angle_gamma   90.00
#
_symmetry.space_group_name_H-M   'P 1'
#
loop_
_entity.id
_entity.type
_entity.pdbx_description
1 polymer ?
#
loop_
_entity_poly.entity_id
_entity_poly.type
_entity_poly.pdbx_seq_one_letter_code
_entity_poly.pdbx_strand_id
1 'polypeptide(L)'
;MGIFDNLNSGKPAGPTSTSSVGMRTETFTFTALPENLSQMQALPEADLRTPFRTATLTVCALCACTAEGNSGVEMLNWLRGSRPLTVQDISFMSDRFHNDMAYIPFSYFTGAVPENGYTPGKPYTVSVSSDHNSGAEQGYMKLFVYSGGADSPRTIRLRMNADGKWFLWEQYLLSDIKAPYSAASRRER
;
A
#
# COMPACT_ATOMS: atom_id res chain seq x y z
N MET A 1 -28.20 32.60 47.06
CA MET A 1 -26.79 32.22 46.89
C MET A 1 -26.75 30.71 46.70
N GLY A 2 -26.59 30.25 45.46
CA GLY A 2 -26.64 28.83 45.08
C GLY A 2 -25.23 28.24 44.98
N ILE A 3 -25.09 27.01 45.47
CA ILE A 3 -23.84 26.25 45.63
C ILE A 3 -23.25 25.67 44.32
N PHE A 4 -23.71 26.11 43.15
CA PHE A 4 -23.33 25.53 41.84
C PHE A 4 -22.62 26.52 40.91
N ASP A 5 -22.13 27.64 41.43
CA ASP A 5 -21.56 28.74 40.62
C ASP A 5 -20.08 28.56 40.24
N ASN A 6 -19.50 27.36 40.38
CA ASN A 6 -18.14 27.13 39.90
C ASN A 6 -17.84 25.65 39.71
N LEU A 7 -17.98 25.16 38.48
CA LEU A 7 -17.15 24.07 37.97
C LEU A 7 -17.07 24.19 36.43
N ASN A 8 -15.90 24.66 36.01
CA ASN A 8 -15.26 24.38 34.73
C ASN A 8 -15.48 25.39 33.58
N SER A 9 -14.61 26.40 33.60
CA SER A 9 -14.11 27.14 32.45
C SER A 9 -13.52 26.19 31.39
N GLY A 10 -14.36 25.62 30.53
CA GLY A 10 -13.94 24.95 29.31
C GLY A 10 -13.66 25.98 28.21
N LYS A 11 -12.38 26.19 27.87
CA LYS A 11 -11.98 26.84 26.62
C LYS A 11 -12.73 26.19 25.44
N PRO A 12 -13.18 26.94 24.42
CA PRO A 12 -13.65 26.30 23.19
C PRO A 12 -12.44 25.62 22.55
N ALA A 13 -12.41 24.29 22.62
CA ALA A 13 -11.58 23.49 21.74
C ALA A 13 -12.02 23.81 20.30
N GLY A 14 -11.07 24.24 19.47
CA GLY A 14 -11.29 24.41 18.03
C GLY A 14 -11.82 23.11 17.41
N PRO A 15 -12.36 23.15 16.19
CA PRO A 15 -12.98 22.00 15.58
C PRO A 15 -11.96 20.86 15.42
N THR A 16 -12.00 19.88 16.33
CA THR A 16 -11.43 18.56 16.11
C THR A 16 -12.25 17.93 15.01
N SER A 17 -11.82 18.15 13.78
CA SER A 17 -12.24 17.38 12.63
C SER A 17 -11.62 15.99 12.77
N THR A 18 -12.15 15.19 13.71
CA THR A 18 -11.96 13.75 13.68
C THR A 18 -12.73 13.28 12.46
N SER A 19 -12.07 13.34 11.31
CA SER A 19 -12.54 12.72 10.09
C SER A 19 -12.52 11.23 10.38
N SER A 20 -13.64 10.68 10.87
CA SER A 20 -13.83 9.25 10.93
C SER A 20 -13.70 8.76 9.49
N VAL A 21 -12.53 8.24 9.15
CA VAL A 21 -12.33 7.55 7.88
C VAL A 21 -13.23 6.34 8.00
N GLY A 22 -14.44 6.43 7.45
CA GLY A 22 -15.40 5.34 7.50
C GLY A 22 -14.77 4.05 6.97
N MET A 23 -15.23 2.91 7.46
CA MET A 23 -14.84 1.62 6.90
C MET A 23 -15.28 1.59 5.44
N ARG A 24 -14.31 1.57 4.52
CA ARG A 24 -14.58 1.55 3.08
C ARG A 24 -13.53 0.74 2.36
N THR A 25 -13.92 0.26 1.20
CA THR A 25 -13.04 -0.41 0.25
C THR A 25 -13.09 0.37 -1.06
N GLU A 26 -11.93 0.74 -1.57
CA GLU A 26 -11.76 1.36 -2.88
C GLU A 26 -11.06 0.37 -3.80
N THR A 27 -11.51 0.34 -5.04
CA THR A 27 -10.94 -0.54 -6.08
C THR A 27 -10.42 0.31 -7.21
N PHE A 28 -9.22 0.01 -7.66
CA PHE A 28 -8.50 0.73 -8.70
C PHE A 28 -8.18 -0.21 -9.85
N THR A 29 -8.32 0.27 -11.07
CA THR A 29 -8.20 -0.55 -12.28
C THR A 29 -7.21 0.08 -13.25
N PHE A 30 -6.28 -0.74 -13.74
CA PHE A 30 -5.23 -0.35 -14.67
C PHE A 30 -5.31 -1.20 -15.94
N THR A 31 -5.24 -0.55 -17.10
CA THR A 31 -5.18 -1.27 -18.38
C THR A 31 -3.79 -1.87 -18.60
N ALA A 32 -2.76 -1.20 -18.12
CA ALA A 32 -1.37 -1.65 -18.11
C ALA A 32 -0.71 -1.20 -16.80
N LEU A 33 0.27 -1.97 -16.32
CA LEU A 33 1.07 -1.60 -15.15
C LEU A 33 2.18 -0.64 -15.60
N PRO A 34 2.50 0.41 -14.81
CA PRO A 34 3.59 1.30 -15.13
C PRO A 34 4.93 0.56 -15.01
N GLU A 35 5.81 0.74 -15.99
CA GLU A 35 7.14 0.11 -16.06
C GLU A 35 8.26 1.07 -15.63
N ASN A 36 7.99 2.38 -15.60
CA ASN A 36 8.92 3.40 -15.14
C ASN A 36 8.20 4.58 -14.45
N LEU A 37 8.97 5.43 -13.76
CA LEU A 37 8.43 6.56 -12.99
C LEU A 37 7.58 7.51 -13.85
N SER A 38 7.98 7.77 -15.11
CA SER A 38 7.23 8.66 -16.00
C SER A 38 5.84 8.11 -16.32
N GLN A 39 5.73 6.81 -16.64
CA GLN A 39 4.42 6.16 -16.84
C GLN A 39 3.58 6.17 -15.56
N MET A 40 4.19 5.95 -14.39
CA MET A 40 3.48 5.99 -13.12
C MET A 40 2.95 7.40 -12.82
N GLN A 41 3.72 8.46 -13.10
CA GLN A 41 3.31 9.85 -12.90
C GLN A 41 2.22 10.32 -13.87
N ALA A 42 2.03 9.62 -15.00
CA ALA A 42 0.95 9.89 -15.95
C ALA A 42 -0.40 9.29 -15.51
N LEU A 43 -0.43 8.43 -14.49
CA LEU A 43 -1.66 7.82 -13.99
C LEU A 43 -2.52 8.85 -13.24
N PRO A 44 -3.87 8.77 -13.33
CA PRO A 44 -4.78 9.64 -12.57
C PRO A 44 -4.56 9.59 -11.05
N GLU A 45 -4.09 8.45 -10.54
CA GLU A 45 -3.81 8.23 -9.12
C GLU A 45 -2.54 8.95 -8.64
N ALA A 46 -1.70 9.44 -9.56
CA ALA A 46 -0.40 10.04 -9.26
C ALA A 46 -0.45 11.42 -8.60
N ASP A 47 -1.65 11.98 -8.39
CA ASP A 47 -1.82 13.22 -7.63
C ASP A 47 -1.57 13.06 -6.11
N LEU A 48 -1.50 11.80 -5.64
CA LEU A 48 -1.25 11.41 -4.26
C LEU A 48 -2.24 12.05 -3.26
N ARG A 49 -3.45 12.41 -3.72
CA ARG A 49 -4.43 13.14 -2.90
C ARG A 49 -5.14 12.26 -1.88
N THR A 50 -5.11 10.94 -2.06
CA THR A 50 -5.70 9.99 -1.12
C THR A 50 -4.68 8.91 -0.76
N PRO A 51 -4.72 8.37 0.47
CA PRO A 51 -3.81 7.30 0.85
C PRO A 51 -4.12 6.00 0.08
N PHE A 52 -5.36 5.81 -0.38
CA PHE A 52 -5.77 4.67 -1.21
C PHE A 52 -5.07 4.66 -2.57
N ARG A 53 -4.93 5.83 -3.20
CA ARG A 53 -4.18 6.01 -4.45
C ARG A 53 -2.70 5.70 -4.27
N THR A 54 -2.06 6.31 -3.25
CA THR A 54 -0.64 6.04 -2.93
C THR A 54 -0.39 4.56 -2.62
N ALA A 55 -1.30 3.92 -1.87
CA ALA A 55 -1.20 2.49 -1.55
C ALA A 55 -1.24 1.61 -2.81
N THR A 56 -2.14 1.91 -3.74
CA THR A 56 -2.26 1.19 -5.00
C THR A 56 -1.06 1.40 -5.91
N LEU A 57 -0.55 2.63 -6.01
CA LEU A 57 0.68 2.91 -6.75
C LEU A 57 1.89 2.19 -6.13
N THR A 58 1.90 1.98 -4.81
CA THR A 58 2.94 1.18 -4.14
C THR A 58 2.92 -0.27 -4.61
N VAL A 59 1.74 -0.87 -4.80
CA VAL A 59 1.62 -2.23 -5.39
C VAL A 59 2.22 -2.27 -6.79
N CYS A 60 1.91 -1.27 -7.63
CA CYS A 60 2.46 -1.16 -8.98
C CYS A 60 3.99 -1.03 -8.97
N ALA A 61 4.52 -0.16 -8.10
CA ALA A 61 5.95 0.05 -7.95
C ALA A 61 6.69 -1.21 -7.50
N LEU A 62 6.11 -1.98 -6.57
CA LEU A 62 6.65 -3.28 -6.14
C LEU A 62 6.67 -4.30 -7.28
N CYS A 63 5.70 -4.27 -8.20
CA CYS A 63 5.74 -5.12 -9.40
C CYS A 63 6.89 -4.72 -10.32
N ALA A 64 7.10 -3.42 -10.54
CA ALA A 64 8.23 -2.93 -11.33
C ALA A 64 9.59 -3.28 -10.68
N CYS A 65 9.68 -3.45 -9.35
CA CYS A 65 10.89 -3.95 -8.70
C CYS A 65 11.20 -5.43 -8.99
N THR A 66 10.24 -6.20 -9.50
CA THR A 66 10.47 -7.61 -9.89
C THR A 66 11.12 -7.73 -11.27
N ALA A 67 11.05 -6.67 -12.08
CA ALA A 67 11.72 -6.57 -13.37
C ALA A 67 13.17 -6.15 -13.19
N GLU A 68 13.99 -6.36 -14.22
CA GLU A 68 15.37 -5.92 -14.22
C GLU A 68 15.47 -4.38 -14.25
N GLY A 69 16.44 -3.84 -13.50
CA GLY A 69 16.74 -2.41 -13.45
C GLY A 69 16.28 -1.70 -12.18
N ASN A 70 16.39 -0.38 -12.19
CA ASN A 70 16.14 0.46 -11.01
C ASN A 70 14.79 1.18 -11.02
N SER A 71 13.96 0.96 -12.06
CA SER A 71 12.69 1.66 -12.26
C SER A 71 11.75 1.54 -11.07
N GLY A 72 11.60 0.34 -10.50
CA GLY A 72 10.74 0.15 -9.33
C GLY A 72 11.25 0.87 -8.08
N VAL A 73 12.58 0.93 -7.88
CA VAL A 73 13.19 1.68 -6.77
C VAL A 73 12.96 3.19 -6.94
N GLU A 74 13.08 3.72 -8.16
CA GLU A 74 12.76 5.12 -8.46
C GLU A 74 11.29 5.45 -8.17
N MET A 75 10.37 4.57 -8.57
CA MET A 75 8.95 4.70 -8.24
C MET A 75 8.70 4.72 -6.74
N LEU A 76 9.28 3.79 -5.99
CA LEU A 76 9.14 3.71 -4.53
C LEU A 76 9.74 4.94 -3.84
N ASN A 77 10.89 5.43 -4.29
CA ASN A 77 11.49 6.65 -3.76
C ASN A 77 10.60 7.87 -4.00
N TRP A 78 9.98 7.99 -5.17
CA TRP A 78 8.99 9.04 -5.43
C TRP A 78 7.79 8.94 -4.48
N LEU A 79 7.25 7.74 -4.27
CA LEU A 79 6.15 7.50 -3.32
C LEU A 79 6.53 7.79 -1.87
N ARG A 80 7.81 7.69 -1.48
CA ARG A 80 8.30 7.99 -0.12
C ARG A 80 8.71 9.46 0.08
N GLY A 81 8.80 10.23 -1.00
CA GLY A 81 9.15 11.66 -0.94
C GLY A 81 10.56 11.89 -0.37
N SER A 82 10.66 12.64 0.72
CA SER A 82 11.95 13.03 1.33
C SER A 82 12.68 11.91 2.06
N ARG A 83 12.09 10.71 2.16
CA ARG A 83 12.67 9.54 2.84
C ARG A 83 12.93 8.41 1.84
N PRO A 84 13.99 8.48 1.02
CA PRO A 84 14.29 7.39 0.08
C PRO A 84 14.53 6.06 0.82
N LEU A 85 14.44 4.97 0.07
CA LEU A 85 14.81 3.64 0.53
C LEU A 85 16.29 3.60 0.91
N THR A 86 16.59 2.89 1.99
CA THR A 86 17.96 2.61 2.40
C THR A 86 18.55 1.50 1.54
N VAL A 87 19.89 1.36 1.55
CA VAL A 87 20.58 0.23 0.91
C VAL A 87 20.05 -1.10 1.45
N GLN A 88 19.76 -1.18 2.75
CA GLN A 88 19.20 -2.36 3.38
C GLN A 88 17.79 -2.68 2.86
N ASP A 89 16.93 -1.68 2.67
CA ASP A 89 15.59 -1.89 2.10
C ASP A 89 15.69 -2.45 0.68
N ILE A 90 16.60 -1.91 -0.13
CA ILE A 90 16.82 -2.36 -1.51
C ILE A 90 17.34 -3.81 -1.53
N SER A 91 18.34 -4.13 -0.70
CA SER A 91 18.87 -5.50 -0.57
C SER A 91 17.79 -6.48 -0.12
N PHE A 92 16.98 -6.13 0.88
CA PHE A 92 15.87 -6.98 1.34
C PHE A 92 14.88 -7.29 0.21
N MET A 93 14.50 -6.29 -0.58
CA MET A 93 13.61 -6.49 -1.72
C MET A 93 14.26 -7.34 -2.81
N SER A 94 15.52 -7.07 -3.14
CA SER A 94 16.31 -7.82 -4.12
C SER A 94 16.39 -9.30 -3.74
N ASP A 95 16.79 -9.59 -2.50
CA ASP A 95 16.87 -10.97 -1.97
C ASP A 95 15.51 -11.67 -2.08
N ARG A 96 14.43 -10.96 -1.76
CA ARG A 96 13.10 -11.51 -1.90
C ARG A 96 12.80 -11.91 -3.35
N PHE A 97 13.03 -11.02 -4.31
CA PHE A 97 12.66 -11.27 -5.70
C PHE A 97 13.55 -12.33 -6.37
N HIS A 98 14.82 -12.44 -5.98
CA HIS A 98 15.71 -13.49 -6.45
C HIS A 98 15.39 -14.88 -5.86
N ASN A 99 14.80 -14.96 -4.67
CA ASN A 99 14.47 -16.23 -4.01
C ASN A 99 13.13 -16.84 -4.48
N ASP A 100 12.82 -16.75 -5.78
CA ASP A 100 11.56 -17.21 -6.39
C ASP A 100 10.27 -16.56 -5.84
N MET A 101 10.35 -15.45 -5.10
CA MET A 101 9.19 -14.77 -4.50
C MET A 101 8.75 -13.52 -5.28
N ALA A 102 9.20 -13.38 -6.54
CA ALA A 102 8.79 -12.32 -7.45
C ALA A 102 7.27 -12.31 -7.74
N TYR A 103 6.56 -13.41 -7.48
CA TYR A 103 5.11 -13.50 -7.65
C TYR A 103 4.30 -12.69 -6.61
N ILE A 104 4.92 -12.28 -5.49
CA ILE A 104 4.20 -11.72 -4.34
C ILE A 104 3.52 -10.37 -4.64
N PRO A 105 4.18 -9.39 -5.29
CA PRO A 105 3.50 -8.16 -5.70
C PRO A 105 2.28 -8.40 -6.60
N PHE A 106 2.33 -9.44 -7.45
CA PHE A 106 1.21 -9.77 -8.34
C PHE A 106 0.01 -10.35 -7.60
N SER A 107 0.20 -10.93 -6.40
CA SER A 107 -0.88 -11.49 -5.60
C SER A 107 -1.93 -10.47 -5.16
N TYR A 108 -1.61 -9.17 -5.19
CA TYR A 108 -2.53 -8.09 -4.81
C TYR A 108 -3.53 -7.72 -5.91
N PHE A 109 -3.39 -8.31 -7.10
CA PHE A 109 -4.33 -8.09 -8.18
C PHE A 109 -5.45 -9.14 -8.19
N THR A 110 -6.66 -8.70 -8.48
CA THR A 110 -7.81 -9.58 -8.63
C THR A 110 -7.53 -10.68 -9.66
N GLY A 111 -7.84 -11.93 -9.30
CA GLY A 111 -7.61 -13.10 -10.14
C GLY A 111 -6.22 -13.73 -9.99
N ALA A 112 -5.26 -13.09 -9.33
CA ALA A 112 -3.96 -13.70 -9.02
C ALA A 112 -4.08 -14.62 -7.79
N VAL A 113 -3.94 -15.94 -8.00
CA VAL A 113 -4.11 -16.95 -6.95
C VAL A 113 -3.00 -18.02 -7.03
N PRO A 114 -2.73 -18.80 -5.96
CA PRO A 114 -1.68 -19.83 -5.98
C PRO A 114 -1.82 -20.83 -7.15
N GLU A 115 -3.05 -21.17 -7.51
CA GLU A 115 -3.38 -22.16 -8.54
C GLU A 115 -2.92 -21.74 -9.93
N ASN A 116 -2.93 -20.45 -10.24
CA ASN A 116 -2.53 -19.90 -11.55
C ASN A 116 -1.14 -19.24 -11.52
N GLY A 117 -0.34 -19.53 -10.48
CA GLY A 117 0.98 -18.95 -10.33
C GLY A 117 0.95 -17.44 -10.03
N TYR A 118 -0.15 -16.92 -9.47
CA TYR A 118 -0.40 -15.50 -9.27
C TYR A 118 -0.42 -14.68 -10.56
N THR A 119 -0.97 -15.24 -11.64
CA THR A 119 -1.22 -14.49 -12.87
C THR A 119 -2.44 -13.58 -12.68
N PRO A 120 -2.32 -12.25 -12.72
CA PRO A 120 -3.46 -11.34 -12.55
C PRO A 120 -4.50 -11.46 -13.66
N GLY A 121 -5.77 -11.26 -13.29
CA GLY A 121 -6.83 -11.00 -14.27
C GLY A 121 -6.66 -9.63 -14.91
N LYS A 122 -7.12 -9.48 -16.17
CA LYS A 122 -7.18 -8.20 -16.87
C LYS A 122 -8.63 -7.69 -16.93
N PRO A 123 -8.87 -6.37 -16.75
CA PRO A 123 -7.87 -5.34 -16.42
C PRO A 123 -7.31 -5.50 -15.00
N TYR A 124 -6.08 -5.05 -14.79
CA TYR A 124 -5.37 -5.21 -13.51
C TYR A 124 -6.10 -4.44 -12.42
N THR A 125 -6.61 -5.13 -11.42
CA THR A 125 -7.48 -4.53 -10.40
C THR A 125 -6.94 -4.76 -9.00
N VAL A 126 -6.85 -3.69 -8.19
CA VAL A 126 -6.36 -3.75 -6.80
C VAL A 126 -7.45 -3.23 -5.87
N SER A 127 -7.70 -3.94 -4.78
CA SER A 127 -8.65 -3.52 -3.74
C SER A 127 -7.92 -3.14 -2.46
N VAL A 128 -8.20 -1.94 -1.96
CA VAL A 128 -7.61 -1.37 -0.75
C VAL A 128 -8.73 -0.95 0.19
N SER A 129 -8.65 -1.35 1.46
CA SER A 129 -9.67 -1.05 2.46
C SER A 129 -9.13 -0.32 3.69
N SER A 130 -10.01 0.39 4.37
CA SER A 130 -9.82 0.96 5.71
C SER A 130 -10.75 0.30 6.73
N ASP A 131 -10.33 0.30 7.98
CA ASP A 131 -11.16 -0.04 9.14
C ASP A 131 -11.38 1.19 10.05
N HIS A 132 -12.02 0.97 11.21
CA HIS A 132 -12.28 2.03 12.19
C HIS A 132 -11.01 2.63 12.81
N ASN A 133 -9.87 1.94 12.72
CA ASN A 133 -8.59 2.33 13.31
C ASN A 133 -7.59 2.85 12.25
N SER A 134 -7.92 2.76 10.97
CA SER A 134 -7.06 3.21 9.86
C SER A 134 -6.57 4.64 10.02
N GLY A 135 -7.42 5.55 10.51
CA GLY A 135 -7.10 6.97 10.73
C GLY A 135 -6.91 7.36 12.21
N ALA A 136 -6.58 6.40 13.08
CA ALA A 136 -6.48 6.67 14.52
C ALA A 136 -5.35 7.65 14.89
N GLU A 137 -4.26 7.67 14.13
CA GLU A 137 -3.13 8.60 14.32
C GLU A 137 -3.21 9.77 13.34
N GLN A 138 -3.18 11.00 13.86
CA GLN A 138 -3.30 12.19 13.04
C GLN A 138 -2.17 12.27 12.00
N GLY A 139 -2.56 12.49 10.74
CA GLY A 139 -1.61 12.59 9.63
C GLY A 139 -1.08 11.24 9.14
N TYR A 140 -1.58 10.12 9.66
CA TYR A 140 -1.26 8.79 9.16
C TYR A 140 -2.51 8.03 8.74
N MET A 141 -2.32 7.09 7.83
CA MET A 141 -3.35 6.14 7.43
C MET A 141 -2.75 4.73 7.38
N LYS A 142 -3.34 3.79 8.12
CA LYS A 142 -3.07 2.36 7.97
C LYS A 142 -4.15 1.75 7.09
N LEU A 143 -3.79 1.29 5.90
CA LEU A 143 -4.69 0.62 4.96
C LEU A 143 -4.36 -0.86 4.84
N PHE A 144 -5.31 -1.59 4.26
CA PHE A 144 -5.26 -3.03 4.08
C PHE A 144 -5.41 -3.36 2.60
N VAL A 145 -4.49 -4.15 2.05
CA VAL A 145 -4.49 -4.55 0.64
C VAL A 145 -4.77 -6.04 0.58
N TYR A 146 -5.79 -6.42 -0.20
CA TYR A 146 -6.18 -7.82 -0.35
C TYR A 146 -5.17 -8.57 -1.24
N SER A 147 -4.79 -9.78 -0.83
CA SER A 147 -3.95 -10.69 -1.62
C SER A 147 -4.68 -12.01 -1.83
N GLY A 148 -4.66 -12.55 -3.05
CA GLY A 148 -5.22 -13.88 -3.33
C GLY A 148 -4.42 -15.04 -2.71
N GLY A 149 -3.26 -14.75 -2.12
CA GLY A 149 -2.35 -15.76 -1.53
C GLY A 149 -2.27 -15.76 -0.01
N ALA A 150 -2.91 -14.79 0.65
CA ALA A 150 -2.78 -14.56 2.09
C ALA A 150 -4.12 -14.79 2.80
N ASP A 151 -4.07 -15.36 4.01
CA ASP A 151 -5.28 -15.56 4.83
C ASP A 151 -5.82 -14.25 5.41
N SER A 152 -5.01 -13.19 5.42
CA SER A 152 -5.37 -11.85 5.90
C SER A 152 -4.81 -10.75 4.99
N PRO A 153 -5.52 -9.61 4.84
CA PRO A 153 -5.02 -8.46 4.10
C PRO A 153 -3.68 -7.96 4.64
N ARG A 154 -2.81 -7.48 3.75
CA ARG A 154 -1.50 -6.96 4.12
C ARG A 154 -1.57 -5.47 4.37
N THR A 155 -0.85 -5.00 5.37
CA THR A 155 -0.96 -3.62 5.82
C THR A 155 0.06 -2.72 5.15
N ILE A 156 -0.37 -1.50 4.87
CA ILE A 156 0.47 -0.40 4.37
C ILE A 156 0.15 0.86 5.18
N ARG A 157 1.19 1.62 5.53
CA ARG A 157 1.06 2.86 6.28
C ARG A 157 1.52 4.03 5.43
N LEU A 158 0.67 5.06 5.38
CA LEU A 158 0.87 6.27 4.60
C LEU A 158 0.92 7.46 5.56
N ARG A 159 1.66 8.50 5.19
CA ARG A 159 1.76 9.75 5.95
C ARG A 159 1.36 10.93 5.06
N MET A 160 0.49 11.78 5.58
CA MET A 160 0.11 13.03 4.93
C MET A 160 1.18 14.09 5.18
N ASN A 161 1.57 14.78 4.13
CA ASN A 161 2.45 15.94 4.21
C ASN A 161 1.63 17.24 4.31
N ALA A 162 2.30 18.36 4.61
CA ALA A 162 1.65 19.67 4.79
C ALA A 162 0.88 20.16 3.55
N ASP A 163 1.26 19.72 2.34
CA ASP A 163 0.60 20.03 1.07
C ASP A 163 -0.64 19.14 0.77
N GLY A 164 -1.01 18.27 1.72
CA GLY A 164 -2.14 17.36 1.62
C GLY A 164 -1.90 16.14 0.75
N LYS A 165 -0.66 15.88 0.32
CA LYS A 165 -0.29 14.66 -0.39
C LYS A 165 0.07 13.54 0.58
N TRP A 166 -0.22 12.31 0.18
CA TRP A 166 0.04 11.09 0.94
C TRP A 166 1.26 10.35 0.40
N PHE A 167 2.22 10.08 1.28
CA PHE A 167 3.46 9.39 0.96
C PHE A 167 3.53 8.05 1.67
N LEU A 168 4.19 7.08 1.04
CA LEU A 168 4.50 5.78 1.62
C LEU A 168 5.38 5.96 2.86
N TRP A 169 4.92 5.43 4.00
CA TRP A 169 5.66 5.46 5.25
C TRP A 169 6.26 4.09 5.57
N GLU A 170 5.43 3.04 5.59
CA GLU A 170 5.82 1.64 5.86
C GLU A 170 4.97 0.71 4.99
N GLN A 171 5.54 -0.42 4.55
CA GLN A 171 4.80 -1.45 3.81
C GLN A 171 5.15 -2.84 4.34
N TYR A 172 4.13 -3.71 4.44
CA TYR A 172 4.26 -5.13 4.77
C TYR A 172 3.69 -5.99 3.64
N LEU A 173 3.77 -5.48 2.41
CA LEU A 173 3.26 -6.14 1.21
C LEU A 173 4.22 -7.23 0.70
N LEU A 174 5.42 -7.25 1.24
CA LEU A 174 6.41 -8.30 1.04
C LEU A 174 6.43 -9.20 2.30
N SER A 175 5.29 -9.73 2.71
CA SER A 175 5.25 -10.85 3.67
C SER A 175 4.92 -12.14 2.93
N ASP A 176 5.37 -13.28 3.46
CA ASP A 176 5.15 -14.57 2.80
C ASP A 176 3.65 -14.87 2.63
N ILE A 177 3.35 -15.55 1.54
CA ILE A 177 2.02 -15.98 1.12
C ILE A 177 2.11 -17.43 0.65
N LYS A 178 0.97 -18.07 0.37
CA LYS A 178 0.93 -19.43 -0.15
C LYS A 178 1.81 -19.56 -1.39
N ALA A 179 2.69 -20.55 -1.44
CA ALA A 179 3.53 -20.75 -2.63
C ALA A 179 2.65 -21.11 -3.84
N PRO A 180 3.00 -20.68 -5.07
CA PRO A 180 2.29 -21.12 -6.25
C PRO A 180 2.44 -22.64 -6.42
N TYR A 181 1.42 -23.30 -6.96
CA TYR A 181 1.39 -24.78 -7.02
C TYR A 181 2.55 -25.35 -7.86
N SER A 182 2.96 -24.63 -8.91
CA SER A 182 4.12 -24.98 -9.72
C SER A 182 5.44 -24.96 -8.93
N ALA A 183 5.61 -24.06 -7.97
CA ALA A 183 6.79 -24.02 -7.10
C ALA A 183 6.73 -25.07 -5.98
N ALA A 184 5.54 -25.37 -5.46
CA ALA A 184 5.34 -26.45 -4.48
C ALA A 184 5.77 -27.81 -5.06
N SER A 185 5.41 -28.08 -6.31
CA SER A 185 5.79 -29.32 -7.01
C SER A 185 7.30 -29.51 -7.24
N ARG A 186 8.10 -28.44 -7.13
CA ARG A 186 9.57 -28.47 -7.27
C ARG A 186 10.28 -28.77 -5.95
N ARG A 187 9.69 -28.45 -4.80
CA ARG A 187 10.29 -28.69 -3.47
C ARG A 187 10.14 -30.13 -2.98
N GLU A 188 9.29 -30.92 -3.63
CA GLU A 188 9.05 -32.34 -3.33
C GLU A 188 9.87 -33.29 -4.22
N ARG A 189 10.82 -32.77 -5.02
CA ARG A 189 11.74 -33.57 -5.84
C ARG A 189 13.18 -33.41 -5.41
#